data_AF-A0A6L6DXJ5-F1
#
_entry.id   AF-A0A6L6DXJ5-F1
#
_cell.length_a   1.000
_cell.length_b   1.000
_cell.length_c   1.000
_cell.angle_alpha   90.00
_cell.angle_beta   90.00
_cell.angle_gamma   90.00
#
_symmetry.space_group_name_H-M   'P 1'
#
loop_
_entity.id
_entity.type
_entity.pdbx_description
1 polymer ?
#
loop_
_entity_poly.entity_id
_entity_poly.type
_entity_poly.pdbx_seq_one_letter_code
_entity_poly.pdbx_strand_id
1 'polypeptide(L)' 'RIMEALRHTVINNAGNSVVVVCHAGVIDAVLRNTLHMHQTGKFELRTTNTSLTELLHVQGSKWRLLRYNDAAHLAGFDIS' A
#
# COMPACT_ATOMS: atom_id res chain seq x y z
N ARG A 1 -1.73 -14.51 5.70
CA ARG A 1 -0.30 -14.21 5.42
C ARG A 1 -0.06 -12.72 5.24
N ILE A 2 -0.42 -12.06 4.11
CA ILE A 2 -0.11 -10.62 3.90
C ILE A 2 -0.70 -9.73 5.02
N MET A 3 -1.99 -9.87 5.31
CA MET A 3 -2.64 -9.02 6.32
C MET A 3 -2.19 -9.29 7.75
N GLU A 4 -1.81 -10.54 8.03
CA GLU A 4 -1.23 -10.91 9.31
C GLU A 4 0.13 -10.26 9.49
N ALA A 5 1.01 -10.34 8.49
CA ALA A 5 2.29 -9.64 8.48
C ALA A 5 2.12 -8.12 8.62
N LEU A 6 1.19 -7.51 7.87
CA LEU A 6 0.90 -6.08 8.01
C LEU A 6 0.50 -5.73 9.44
N ARG A 7 -0.44 -6.48 10.04
CA ARG A 7 -0.91 -6.26 11.40
C ARG A 7 0.25 -6.35 12.41
N HIS A 8 1.10 -7.35 12.29
CA HIS A 8 2.28 -7.49 13.15
C HIS A 8 3.26 -6.32 12.98
N THR A 9 3.53 -5.91 11.74
CA THR A 9 4.40 -4.76 11.44
C THR A 9 3.86 -3.48 12.06
N VAL A 10 2.55 -3.21 11.93
CA VAL A 10 1.92 -2.01 12.50
C VAL A 10 2.00 -2.00 14.02
N ILE A 11 1.67 -3.13 14.67
CA ILE A 11 1.71 -3.24 16.14
C ILE A 11 3.13 -3.04 16.67
N ASN A 12 4.11 -3.69 16.05
CA ASN A 12 5.50 -3.62 16.49
C ASN A 12 6.18 -2.27 16.22
N ASN A 13 5.58 -1.42 15.39
CA ASN A 13 6.12 -0.12 15.00
C ASN A 13 5.12 1.02 15.22
N ALA A 14 4.24 0.88 16.21
CA ALA A 14 3.23 1.89 16.52
C ALA A 14 3.90 3.27 16.78
N GLY A 15 3.41 4.31 16.10
CA GLY A 15 3.95 5.67 16.19
C GLY A 15 5.15 5.97 15.29
N ASN A 16 5.67 4.99 14.56
CA ASN A 16 6.78 5.15 13.62
C ASN A 16 6.33 5.01 12.16
N SER A 17 7.18 5.47 11.23
CA SER A 17 7.04 5.19 9.80
C SER A 17 7.75 3.90 9.42
N VAL A 18 7.09 3.04 8.64
CA VAL A 18 7.66 1.79 8.13
C VAL A 18 7.61 1.79 6.60
N VAL A 19 8.73 1.44 5.98
CA VAL A 19 8.82 1.22 4.53
C VAL A 19 8.80 -0.27 4.23
N VAL A 20 7.94 -0.69 3.29
CA VAL A 20 7.85 -2.08 2.82
C VAL A 20 8.08 -2.09 1.32
N VAL A 21 9.18 -2.73 0.89
CA VAL A 21 9.46 -2.97 -0.53
C VAL A 21 8.81 -4.31 -0.92
N CYS A 22 7.91 -4.28 -1.89
CA CYS A 22 7.13 -5.44 -2.30
C CYS A 22 6.64 -5.32 -3.75
N HIS A 23 5.85 -6.29 -4.20
CA HIS A 23 5.25 -6.32 -5.54
C HIS A 23 3.85 -5.71 -5.56
N ALA A 24 3.38 -5.33 -6.76
CA ALA A 24 2.04 -4.77 -6.98
C ALA A 24 0.90 -5.62 -6.37
N GLY A 25 1.01 -6.96 -6.40
CA GLY A 25 0.00 -7.84 -5.81
C GLY A 25 -0.12 -7.72 -4.28
N VAL A 26 0.96 -7.36 -3.59
CA VAL A 26 0.91 -7.10 -2.14
C VAL A 26 0.25 -5.76 -1.86
N ILE A 27 0.59 -4.73 -2.66
CA ILE A 27 -0.03 -3.39 -2.58
C ILE A 27 -1.54 -3.49 -2.82
N ASP A 28 -1.96 -4.21 -3.85
CA ASP A 28 -3.37 -4.45 -4.18
C ASP A 28 -4.12 -5.14 -3.03
N ALA A 29 -3.57 -6.22 -2.48
CA ALA A 29 -4.16 -6.92 -1.34
C ALA A 29 -4.30 -6.02 -0.09
N VAL A 30 -3.28 -5.21 0.19
CA VAL A 30 -3.29 -4.27 1.34
C VAL A 30 -4.32 -3.17 1.13
N LEU A 31 -4.39 -2.55 -0.05
CA LEU A 31 -5.37 -1.49 -0.34
C LEU A 31 -6.79 -2.03 -0.27
N ARG A 32 -7.05 -3.20 -0.87
CA ARG A 32 -8.38 -3.83 -0.82
C ARG A 32 -8.82 -4.15 0.59
N ASN A 33 -7.91 -4.60 1.45
CA ASN A 33 -8.24 -4.90 2.83
C ASN A 33 -8.44 -3.63 3.67
N THR A 34 -7.49 -2.69 3.62
CA THR A 34 -7.46 -1.49 4.47
C THR A 34 -8.53 -0.48 4.11
N LEU A 35 -8.92 -0.40 2.83
CA LEU A 35 -9.93 0.52 2.32
C LEU A 35 -11.29 -0.17 2.07
N HIS A 36 -11.45 -1.42 2.54
CA HIS A 36 -12.67 -2.21 2.42
C HIS A 36 -13.21 -2.28 0.98
N MET A 37 -12.33 -2.40 -0.01
CA MET A 37 -12.72 -2.50 -1.42
C MET A 37 -13.14 -3.92 -1.78
N HIS A 38 -13.70 -4.07 -2.98
CA HIS A 38 -13.96 -5.39 -3.57
C HIS A 38 -12.66 -6.19 -3.66
N GLN A 39 -12.68 -7.45 -3.23
CA GLN A 39 -11.47 -8.28 -3.19
C GLN A 39 -11.06 -8.80 -4.58
N THR A 40 -12.00 -8.93 -5.53
CA THR A 40 -11.73 -9.41 -6.88
C THR A 40 -12.64 -8.77 -7.92
N GLY A 41 -12.22 -8.80 -9.19
CA GLY A 41 -13.07 -8.74 -10.39
C GLY A 41 -13.81 -7.44 -10.72
N LYS A 42 -13.80 -6.42 -9.84
CA LYS A 42 -14.54 -5.17 -10.09
C LYS A 42 -13.71 -4.05 -10.72
N PHE A 43 -12.40 -4.05 -10.50
CA PHE A 43 -11.47 -3.06 -11.05
C PHE A 43 -10.03 -3.54 -10.88
N GLU A 44 -9.13 -2.99 -11.70
CA GLU A 44 -7.69 -3.20 -11.61
C GLU A 44 -7.00 -2.01 -10.94
N LEU A 45 -5.99 -2.29 -10.11
CA LEU A 45 -5.05 -1.30 -9.60
C LEU A 45 -3.75 -1.41 -10.41
N ARG A 46 -3.47 -0.41 -11.24
CA ARG A 46 -2.20 -0.34 -11.99
C ARG A 46 -1.15 0.34 -11.14
N THR A 47 -0.21 -0.44 -10.63
CA THR A 47 0.92 0.06 -9.83
C THR A 47 2.18 0.07 -10.69
N THR A 48 2.77 1.24 -10.86
CA THR A 48 4.04 1.47 -11.56
C THR A 48 5.20 0.93 -10.72
N ASN A 49 6.21 0.36 -11.38
CA ASN A 49 7.43 -0.07 -10.69
C ASN A 49 8.04 1.11 -9.91
N THR A 50 8.57 0.80 -8.73
CA THR A 50 9.21 1.79 -7.84
C THR A 50 8.33 2.96 -7.40
N SER A 51 7.02 2.94 -7.65
CA SER A 51 6.12 3.97 -7.14
C SER A 51 5.92 3.84 -5.62
N LEU A 52 5.57 4.96 -4.99
CA LEU A 52 5.28 5.03 -3.56
C LEU A 52 3.77 5.00 -3.33
N THR A 53 3.35 4.16 -2.40
CA THR A 53 1.98 4.13 -1.87
C THR A 53 2.05 4.29 -0.36
N GLU A 54 1.30 5.25 0.18
CA GLU A 54 1.39 5.65 1.57
C GLU A 54 0.03 5.51 2.25
N LEU A 55 0.01 4.74 3.34
CA LEU A 55 -1.15 4.48 4.18
C LEU A 55 -0.85 4.90 5.61
N LEU A 56 -1.76 5.66 6.20
CA LEU A 56 -1.74 6.01 7.61
C LEU A 56 -2.73 5.14 8.37
N HIS A 57 -2.23 4.36 9.33
CA HIS A 57 -3.07 3.69 10.31
C HIS A 57 -3.57 4.74 11.31
N VAL A 58 -4.89 4.95 11.38
CA VAL A 58 -5.49 5.98 12.23
C VAL A 58 -5.80 5.40 13.61
N GLN A 59 -6.63 4.36 13.65
CA GLN A 59 -7.00 3.63 14.87
C GLN A 59 -7.79 2.37 14.51
N GLY A 60 -7.67 1.30 15.28
CA GLY A 60 -8.47 0.07 15.06
C GLY A 60 -8.35 -0.45 13.62
N SER A 61 -9.47 -0.57 12.90
CA SER A 61 -9.51 -0.93 11.48
C SER A 61 -9.45 0.26 10.52
N LYS A 62 -9.37 1.50 11.03
CA LYS A 62 -9.42 2.70 10.21
C LYS A 62 -8.06 3.03 9.62
N TRP A 63 -8.03 3.11 8.30
CA TRP A 63 -6.88 3.52 7.50
C TRP A 63 -7.20 4.74 6.67
N ARG A 64 -6.18 5.54 6.37
CA ARG A 64 -6.27 6.65 5.42
C ARG A 64 -5.23 6.43 4.32
N LEU A 65 -5.67 6.44 3.07
CA LEU A 65 -4.78 6.52 1.92
C LEU A 65 -4.30 7.96 1.76
N LEU A 66 -2.98 8.17 1.86
CA LEU A 66 -2.36 9.48 1.69
C LEU A 66 -1.89 9.68 0.26
N ARG A 67 -1.26 8.64 -0.32
CA ARG A 67 -0.74 8.64 -1.69
C ARG A 67 -0.92 7.24 -2.27
N TYR A 68 -1.25 7.16 -3.55
CA TYR A 68 -1.28 5.91 -4.30
C TYR A 68 -0.50 6.07 -5.59
N ASN A 69 0.35 5.09 -5.87
CA ASN A 69 1.11 4.99 -7.12
C ASN A 69 1.87 6.27 -7.50
N ASP A 70 2.47 6.92 -6.51
CA ASP A 70 3.25 8.13 -6.75
C ASP A 70 4.63 7.78 -7.34
N ALA A 71 4.77 8.06 -8.62
CA ALA A 71 5.98 7.87 -9.41
C ALA A 71 6.65 9.19 -9.81
N ALA A 72 6.31 10.32 -9.16
CA ALA A 72 6.83 11.62 -9.55
C ALA A 72 8.37 11.69 -9.50
N HIS A 73 9.00 10.95 -8.58
CA HIS A 73 10.45 10.87 -8.47
C HIS A 73 11.12 10.09 -9.61
N LEU A 74 10.35 9.37 -10.43
CA LEU A 74 10.83 8.68 -11.62
C LEU A 74 10.76 9.57 -12.86
N ALA A 75 10.22 10.79 -12.75
CA ALA A 75 10.19 11.73 -13.85
C ALA A 75 11.63 12.01 -14.34
N GLY A 76 11.86 11.78 -15.63
CA GLY A 76 13.18 11.91 -16.26
C GLY A 76 13.98 10.61 -16.38
N PHE A 77 13.48 9.51 -15.81
CA PHE A 77 13.98 8.17 -16.10
C PHE A 77 13.05 7.48 -17.10
N ASP A 78 13.63 6.89 -18.15
CA ASP A 78 12.86 6.11 -19.10
C ASP A 78 12.51 4.76 -18.46
N ILE A 79 11.27 4.64 -18.01
CA ILE A 79 10.72 3.46 -17.35
C ILE A 79 9.60 2.89 -18.23
N SER A 80 10.01 2.24 -19.32
CA SER A 80 9.15 1.49 -20.24
C SER A 80 8.65 0.18 -19.65
#